data_AF-A0A3R0XVJ2-F1
#
_entry.id   AF-A0A3R0XVJ2-F1
#
_cell.length_a   1.000
_cell.length_b   1.000
_cell.length_c   1.000
_cell.angle_alpha   90.00
_cell.angle_beta   90.00
_cell.angle_gamma   90.00
#
_symmetry.space_group_name_H-M   'P 1'
#
loop_
_entity.id
_entity.type
_entity.pdbx_description
1 polymer ?
#
loop_
_entity_poly.entity_id
_entity_poly.type
_entity_poly.pdbx_seq_one_letter_code
_entity_poly.pdbx_strand_id
1 'polypeptide(L)'
;MAERQRQINVKGWTPEHDDWQNQYGDLTIAASCYARHAYGRGWVYPEKPERYQDEEAPDDWPWDDTWWKPDSPRRDLIKATALLLAELERLDRLSQRNQK
;
A
#
# COMPACT_ATOMS: atom_id res chain seq x y z
N MET A 1 12.12 5.09 -1.50
CA MET A 1 13.10 4.47 -0.58
C MET A 1 12.72 4.61 0.90
N ALA A 2 12.38 5.78 1.46
CA ALA A 2 12.20 5.95 2.91
C ALA A 2 11.08 5.08 3.56
N GLU A 3 9.87 5.05 3.02
CA GLU A 3 8.79 4.24 3.63
C GLU A 3 8.98 2.74 3.40
N ARG A 4 9.51 2.31 2.25
CA ARG A 4 9.84 0.89 2.02
C ARG A 4 10.87 0.38 3.03
N GLN A 5 11.91 1.17 3.29
CA GLN A 5 12.89 0.84 4.32
C GLN A 5 12.26 0.75 5.72
N ARG A 6 11.29 1.63 6.02
CA ARG A 6 10.54 1.57 7.29
C ARG A 6 9.63 0.34 7.36
N GLN A 7 8.95 -0.03 6.27
CA GLN A 7 8.13 -1.24 6.22
C GLN A 7 8.97 -2.48 6.53
N ILE A 8 10.16 -2.58 5.95
CA ILE A 8 11.10 -3.67 6.24
C ILE A 8 11.60 -3.59 7.69
N ASN A 9 12.17 -2.45 8.10
CA ASN A 9 12.90 -2.34 9.37
C ASN A 9 12.01 -2.23 10.62
N VAL A 10 10.81 -1.66 10.48
CA VAL A 10 9.93 -1.37 11.62
C VAL A 10 8.72 -2.29 11.63
N LYS A 11 8.14 -2.60 10.46
CA LYS A 11 6.96 -3.47 10.38
C LYS A 11 7.30 -4.94 10.13
N GLY A 12 8.56 -5.25 9.78
CA GLY A 12 8.97 -6.62 9.47
C GLY A 12 8.35 -7.15 8.17
N TRP A 13 7.89 -6.27 7.28
CA TRP A 13 7.36 -6.65 5.97
C TRP A 13 8.53 -6.98 5.03
N THR A 14 9.03 -8.20 5.16
CA THR A 14 10.15 -8.70 4.36
C THR A 14 9.73 -9.06 2.93
N PRO A 15 10.69 -9.22 2.00
CA PRO A 15 10.40 -9.77 0.68
C PRO A 15 9.58 -11.07 0.70
N GLU A 16 9.83 -11.96 1.65
CA GLU A 16 9.12 -13.24 1.82
C GLU A 16 7.68 -13.03 2.32
N HIS A 17 7.47 -12.05 3.21
CA HIS A 17 6.14 -11.62 3.60
C HIS A 17 5.34 -11.10 2.39
N ASP A 18 5.97 -10.26 1.57
CA ASP A 18 5.32 -9.70 0.39
C ASP A 18 4.99 -10.77 -0.66
N ASP A 19 5.84 -11.78 -0.82
CA ASP A 19 5.55 -12.97 -1.65
C ASP A 19 4.29 -13.70 -1.16
N TRP A 20 4.11 -13.84 0.16
CA TRP A 20 2.95 -14.50 0.77
C TRP A 20 1.67 -13.65 0.69
N GLN A 21 1.80 -12.33 0.87
CA GLN A 21 0.66 -11.41 0.78
C GLN A 21 0.17 -11.22 -0.64
N ASN A 22 1.04 -11.32 -1.66
CA ASN A 22 0.67 -11.01 -3.04
C ASN A 22 0.07 -12.21 -3.79
N GLN A 23 -1.05 -12.74 -3.30
CA GLN A 23 -1.67 -13.95 -3.87
C GLN A 23 -2.36 -13.69 -5.22
N TYR A 24 -2.94 -12.50 -5.41
CA TYR A 24 -3.68 -12.12 -6.62
C TYR A 24 -3.36 -10.68 -7.09
N GLY A 25 -2.13 -10.21 -6.82
CA GLY A 25 -1.73 -8.82 -7.10
C GLY A 25 -2.14 -7.86 -5.98
N ASP A 26 -2.43 -8.38 -4.79
CA ASP A 26 -2.91 -7.70 -3.60
C ASP A 26 -2.08 -6.45 -3.26
N LEU A 27 -0.76 -6.46 -3.45
CA LEU A 27 0.08 -5.27 -3.22
C LEU A 27 -0.29 -4.11 -4.14
N THR A 28 -0.57 -4.41 -5.42
CA THR A 28 -0.97 -3.41 -6.42
C THR A 28 -2.39 -2.92 -6.16
N ILE A 29 -3.29 -3.82 -5.77
CA ILE A 29 -4.68 -3.47 -5.42
C ILE A 29 -4.70 -2.57 -4.17
N ALA A 30 -3.97 -2.93 -3.11
CA ALA A 30 -3.84 -2.09 -1.93
C ALA A 30 -3.22 -0.72 -2.26
N ALA A 31 -2.23 -0.67 -3.14
CA ALA A 31 -1.64 0.58 -3.59
C ALA A 31 -2.64 1.47 -4.34
N SER A 32 -3.45 0.89 -5.23
CA SER A 32 -4.46 1.63 -5.99
C SER A 32 -5.54 2.21 -5.07
N CYS A 33 -5.95 1.46 -4.04
CA CYS A 33 -6.90 1.92 -3.02
C CYS A 33 -6.41 3.19 -2.32
N TYR A 34 -5.16 3.19 -1.81
CA TYR A 34 -4.58 4.38 -1.18
C TYR A 34 -4.44 5.57 -2.15
N ALA A 35 -4.02 5.32 -3.39
CA ALA A 35 -3.89 6.38 -4.39
C ALA A 35 -5.25 6.99 -4.76
N ARG A 36 -6.28 6.15 -4.96
CA ARG A 36 -7.66 6.58 -5.25
C ARG A 36 -8.25 7.35 -4.07
N HIS A 37 -7.99 6.91 -2.84
CA HIS A 37 -8.44 7.63 -1.63
C HIS A 37 -7.80 9.03 -1.53
N ALA A 38 -6.49 9.12 -1.72
CA ALA A 38 -5.78 10.40 -1.73
C ALA A 38 -6.32 11.35 -2.81
N TYR A 39 -6.63 10.85 -4.01
CA TYR A 39 -7.22 11.64 -5.09
C TYR A 39 -8.68 12.03 -4.81
N GLY A 40 -9.54 11.07 -4.51
CA GLY A 40 -10.99 11.27 -4.40
C GLY A 40 -11.44 11.96 -3.11
N ARG A 41 -10.66 11.84 -2.03
CA ARG A 41 -10.98 12.40 -0.71
C ARG A 41 -10.00 13.46 -0.25
N GLY A 42 -8.90 13.70 -0.97
CA GLY A 42 -7.89 14.68 -0.54
C GLY A 42 -8.43 16.10 -0.33
N TRP A 43 -9.52 16.46 -1.00
CA TRP A 43 -10.18 17.77 -0.85
C TRP A 43 -10.76 18.02 0.55
N VAL A 44 -11.21 16.98 1.28
CA VAL A 44 -11.82 17.16 2.61
C VAL A 44 -10.77 17.30 3.72
N TYR A 45 -9.54 16.85 3.46
CA TYR A 45 -8.47 16.78 4.46
C TYR A 45 -8.09 18.13 5.10
N PRO A 46 -7.96 19.26 4.35
CA PRO A 46 -7.56 20.54 4.95
C PRO A 46 -8.59 21.10 5.95
N GLU A 47 -9.86 20.76 5.77
CA GLU A 47 -10.96 21.28 6.61
C GLU A 47 -11.39 20.29 7.69
N LYS A 48 -11.40 18.98 7.37
CA LYS A 48 -11.91 17.91 8.23
C LYS A 48 -11.08 16.62 8.08
N PRO A 49 -9.88 16.57 8.67
CA PRO A 49 -8.99 15.40 8.62
C PRO A 49 -9.67 14.10 9.08
N GLU A 50 -10.54 14.16 10.08
CA GLU A 50 -11.28 13.02 10.61
C GLU A 50 -12.17 12.37 9.53
N ARG A 51 -12.82 13.17 8.68
CA ARG A 51 -13.64 12.64 7.57
C ARG A 51 -12.81 12.01 6.45
N TYR A 52 -11.52 12.30 6.40
CA TYR A 52 -10.60 11.62 5.49
C TYR A 52 -10.13 10.29 6.07
N GLN A 53 -9.93 10.24 7.39
CA GLN A 53 -9.34 9.11 8.11
C GLN A 53 -10.38 8.04 8.48
N ASP A 54 -11.63 8.43 8.72
CA ASP A 54 -12.73 7.54 9.11
C ASP A 54 -13.44 6.89 7.91
N GLU A 55 -12.88 6.99 6.71
CA GLU A 55 -13.49 6.37 5.52
C GLU A 55 -13.32 4.84 5.57
N GLU A 56 -14.41 4.13 5.28
CA GLU A 56 -14.43 2.68 5.21
C GLU A 56 -13.44 2.14 4.16
N ALA A 57 -13.01 0.90 4.36
CA ALA A 57 -12.16 0.21 3.39
C ALA A 57 -12.91 0.11 2.05
N PRO A 58 -12.25 0.41 0.91
CA PRO A 58 -12.87 0.20 -0.38
C PRO A 58 -13.21 -1.28 -0.63
N ASP A 59 -14.26 -1.55 -1.42
CA ASP A 59 -14.69 -2.93 -1.74
C ASP A 59 -13.59 -3.82 -2.35
N ASP A 60 -12.64 -3.21 -3.06
CA ASP A 60 -11.51 -3.88 -3.68
C ASP A 60 -10.28 -3.96 -2.74
N TRP A 61 -10.36 -3.48 -1.50
CA TRP A 61 -9.28 -3.63 -0.53
C TRP A 61 -8.99 -5.13 -0.29
N PRO A 62 -7.73 -5.58 -0.45
CA PRO A 62 -7.43 -7.02 -0.52
C PRO A 62 -7.22 -7.69 0.85
N TRP A 63 -7.19 -6.91 1.93
CA TRP A 63 -6.90 -7.40 3.27
C TRP A 63 -8.06 -7.12 4.21
N ASP A 64 -7.96 -7.58 5.45
CA ASP A 64 -8.95 -7.27 6.47
C ASP A 64 -9.10 -5.74 6.65
N ASP A 65 -10.34 -5.28 6.76
CA ASP A 65 -10.70 -3.86 6.84
C ASP A 65 -10.01 -3.14 7.99
N THR A 66 -9.64 -3.84 9.06
CA THR A 66 -8.90 -3.26 10.19
C THR A 66 -7.49 -2.79 9.81
N TRP A 67 -6.96 -3.21 8.66
CA TRP A 67 -5.68 -2.78 8.11
C TRP A 67 -5.80 -1.58 7.17
N TRP A 68 -7.01 -1.23 6.76
CA TRP A 68 -7.26 0.03 6.07
C TRP A 68 -7.16 1.18 7.06
N LYS A 69 -6.09 1.98 6.92
CA LYS A 69 -5.80 3.10 7.83
C LYS A 69 -5.32 4.29 7.03
N PRO A 70 -6.21 5.01 6.32
CA PRO A 70 -5.84 6.26 5.66
C PRO A 70 -5.41 7.29 6.71
N ASP A 71 -4.50 8.18 6.35
CA ASP A 71 -3.87 9.10 7.31
C ASP A 71 -3.86 10.54 6.80
N SER A 72 -3.19 10.77 5.68
CA SER A 72 -3.23 12.04 4.95
C SER A 72 -2.96 11.78 3.48
N PRO A 73 -3.39 12.67 2.57
CA PRO A 73 -3.17 12.48 1.13
C PRO A 73 -1.71 12.20 0.79
N ARG A 74 -0.78 12.96 1.39
CA ARG A 74 0.66 12.73 1.20
C ARG A 74 1.12 11.38 1.74
N ARG A 75 0.71 11.01 2.97
CA ARG A 75 1.14 9.74 3.57
C ARG A 75 0.55 8.53 2.85
N ASP A 76 -0.66 8.64 2.35
CA ASP A 76 -1.32 7.54 1.64
C ASP A 76 -0.70 7.34 0.26
N LEU A 77 -0.30 8.41 -0.44
CA LEU A 77 0.53 8.29 -1.66
C LEU A 77 1.89 7.65 -1.37
N ILE A 78 2.49 7.95 -0.20
CA ILE A 78 3.74 7.31 0.23
C ILE A 78 3.52 5.80 0.48
N LYS A 79 2.42 5.41 1.13
CA LYS A 79 2.04 3.99 1.32
C LYS A 79 1.83 3.30 -0.03
N ALA A 80 1.05 3.92 -0.93
CA ALA A 80 0.80 3.41 -2.28
C ALA A 80 2.11 3.17 -3.04
N THR A 81 3.02 4.15 -3.02
CA THR A 81 4.33 4.04 -3.68
C THR A 81 5.18 2.92 -3.08
N ALA A 82 5.14 2.75 -1.76
CA ALA A 82 5.90 1.70 -1.09
C ALA A 82 5.38 0.29 -1.42
N LEU A 83 4.06 0.14 -1.54
CA LEU A 83 3.41 -1.10 -1.98
C LEU A 83 3.72 -1.44 -3.44
N LEU A 84 3.69 -0.45 -4.34
CA LEU A 84 4.11 -0.64 -5.73
C LEU A 84 5.59 -1.01 -5.83
N LEU A 85 6.46 -0.38 -5.03
CA LEU A 85 7.87 -0.74 -4.99
C LEU A 85 8.07 -2.18 -4.51
N ALA A 86 7.31 -2.62 -3.50
CA ALA A 86 7.36 -4.00 -3.03
C ALA A 86 6.95 -5.00 -4.13
N GLU A 87 5.94 -4.68 -4.93
CA GLU A 87 5.54 -5.52 -6.06
C GLU A 87 6.60 -5.54 -7.18
N LEU A 88 7.21 -4.39 -7.50
CA LEU A 88 8.31 -4.35 -8.47
C LEU A 88 9.50 -5.19 -7.99
N GLU A 89 9.90 -5.06 -6.72
CA GLU A 89 10.94 -5.89 -6.12
C GLU A 89 10.60 -7.39 -6.21
N ARG A 90 9.33 -7.77 -6.06
CA ARG A 90 8.85 -9.15 -6.21
C ARG A 90 8.96 -9.64 -7.65
N LEU A 91 8.50 -8.85 -8.62
CA LEU A 91 8.58 -9.16 -10.04
C LEU A 91 10.04 -9.30 -10.51
N ASP A 92 10.93 -8.45 -10.03
CA ASP A 92 12.36 -8.52 -10.31
C ASP A 92 12.96 -9.83 -9.78
N ARG A 93 12.61 -10.24 -8.54
CA ARG A 93 13.06 -11.53 -7.96
C ARG A 93 12.55 -12.71 -8.77
N LEU A 94 11.28 -12.71 -9.18
CA LEU A 94 10.71 -13.79 -10.01
C LEU A 94 11.39 -13.88 -11.37
N SER A 95 11.66 -12.73 -11.99
CA SER A 95 12.37 -12.68 -13.28
C SER A 95 13.77 -13.25 -13.18
N GLN A 96 14.50 -12.98 -12.09
CA GLN A 96 15.83 -13.57 -11.84
C GLN A 96 15.78 -15.08 -11.53
N ARG A 97 14.70 -15.58 -10.92
CA ARG A 97 14.50 -17.03 -10.69
C ARG A 97 14.25 -17.78 -12.00
N ASN A 98 13.51 -17.19 -12.93
CA ASN A 98 13.16 -17.82 -14.22
C ASN A 98 14.29 -17.80 -15.26
N GLN A 99 15.39 -17.09 -14.99
CA GLN A 99 16.57 -17.02 -15.86
C GLN A 99 17.70 -18.01 -15.47
N LYS A 100 17.54 -18.74 -14.37
CA LYS A 100 18.47 -19.80 -13.91
C LYS A 100 17.92 -21.18 -14.23
#